data_AF-K1TWC8-F1
#
_entry.id   AF-K1TWC8-F1
#
_cell.length_a   1.000
_cell.length_b   1.000
_cell.length_c   1.000
_cell.angle_alpha   90.00
_cell.angle_beta   90.00
_cell.angle_gamma   90.00
#
_symmetry.space_group_name_H-M   'P 1'
#
loop_
_entity.id
_entity.type
_entity.pdbx_description
1 polymer ?
#
loop_
_entity_poly.entity_id
_entity_poly.type
_entity_poly.pdbx_seq_one_letter_code
_entity_poly.pdbx_strand_id
1 'polypeptide(L)'
;ESWYIIPDHHPAIIEKTVFDTVQASQLRFSQPNKKKRDYPLKGKAFCGCCGHALSRTMQKTSYYHCRHSEADEESRCHKMRLNAAELEQAVFLTLKKQLEASVPLAPDGTLRVDASVPERTEYEQQIETLQDGKRALYERYLMGEIDLNTYKAEKAACDELLLKTKNAYAAVLAQAKQKQDEQARQDSRKEASKAILMRTR
;
A
#
# COMPACT_ATOMS: atom_id res chain seq x y z
N GLU A 1 4.89 -34.23 25.60
CA GLU A 1 4.93 -33.95 27.05
C GLU A 1 3.90 -32.88 27.37
N SER A 2 2.99 -33.16 28.31
CA SER A 2 1.95 -32.23 28.76
C SER A 2 2.37 -31.62 30.09
N TRP A 3 2.57 -30.31 30.09
CA TRP A 3 2.86 -29.56 31.31
C TRP A 3 1.55 -29.15 31.97
N TYR A 4 1.40 -29.46 33.26
CA TYR A 4 0.24 -29.08 34.07
C TYR A 4 0.68 -28.05 35.10
N ILE A 5 -0.06 -26.95 35.17
CA ILE A 5 0.11 -25.93 36.21
C ILE A 5 -0.84 -26.30 37.34
N ILE A 6 -0.30 -26.65 38.51
CA ILE A 6 -1.08 -27.00 39.70
C ILE A 6 -1.25 -25.72 40.54
N PRO A 7 -2.49 -25.20 40.72
CA PRO A 7 -2.74 -24.06 41.58
C PRO A 7 -2.39 -24.38 43.05
N ASP A 8 -1.90 -23.39 43.78
CA ASP A 8 -1.78 -23.40 45.25
C ASP A 8 -0.94 -24.54 45.87
N HIS A 9 0.06 -25.05 45.14
CA HIS A 9 0.97 -26.08 45.65
C HIS A 9 1.88 -25.60 46.80
N HIS A 10 2.09 -24.28 46.93
CA HIS A 10 2.89 -23.69 48.01
C HIS A 10 2.21 -22.43 48.55
N PRO A 11 2.46 -22.06 49.83
CA PRO A 11 2.01 -20.79 50.37
C PRO A 11 2.45 -19.64 49.46
N ALA A 12 1.50 -18.81 49.03
CA ALA A 12 1.79 -17.69 48.16
C ALA A 12 2.61 -16.64 48.92
N ILE A 13 3.77 -16.26 48.37
CA ILE A 13 4.63 -15.20 48.94
C ILE A 13 3.96 -13.82 48.79
N ILE A 14 3.15 -13.66 47.73
CA ILE A 14 2.46 -12.42 47.38
C ILE A 14 1.03 -12.80 46.98
N GLU A 15 0.06 -11.95 47.31
CA GLU A 15 -1.32 -12.14 46.87
C GLU A 15 -1.44 -12.16 45.34
N LYS A 16 -2.29 -13.05 44.82
CA LYS A 16 -2.51 -13.22 43.39
C LYS A 16 -2.94 -11.92 42.70
N THR A 17 -3.76 -11.13 43.38
CA THR A 17 -4.24 -9.81 42.91
C THR A 17 -3.08 -8.83 42.67
N VAL A 18 -2.10 -8.81 43.57
CA VAL A 18 -0.89 -8.00 43.44
C VAL A 18 -0.02 -8.52 42.31
N PHE A 19 0.15 -9.84 42.20
CA PHE A 19 0.90 -10.46 41.09
C PHE A 19 0.28 -10.13 39.73
N ASP A 20 -1.04 -10.28 39.58
CA ASP A 20 -1.76 -10.01 38.33
C ASP A 20 -1.70 -8.52 37.96
N THR A 21 -1.81 -7.62 38.95
CA THR A 21 -1.67 -6.18 38.75
C THR A 21 -0.26 -5.82 38.26
N VAL A 22 0.77 -6.42 38.87
CA VAL A 22 2.16 -6.23 38.44
C VAL A 22 2.37 -6.78 37.04
N GLN A 23 1.91 -8.00 36.73
CA GLN A 23 2.02 -8.59 35.38
C GLN A 23 1.30 -7.77 34.30
N ALA A 24 0.12 -7.22 34.61
CA ALA A 24 -0.62 -6.34 33.71
C ALA A 24 0.10 -5.00 33.48
N SER A 25 0.77 -4.47 34.51
CA SER A 25 1.60 -3.25 34.43
C SER A 25 3.03 -3.51 33.93
N GLN A 26 3.45 -4.77 33.87
CA GLN A 26 4.79 -5.17 33.45
C GLN A 26 4.90 -4.97 31.94
N LEU A 27 5.28 -3.76 31.57
CA LEU A 27 5.71 -3.45 30.22
C LEU A 27 6.87 -4.38 29.90
N ARG A 28 6.64 -5.31 28.96
CA ARG A 28 7.74 -6.02 28.30
C ARG A 28 8.51 -4.97 27.52
N PHE A 29 9.47 -4.32 28.16
CA PHE A 29 10.37 -3.41 27.49
C PHE A 29 11.11 -4.22 26.44
N SER A 30 10.73 -4.03 25.17
CA SER A 30 11.59 -4.41 24.06
C SER A 30 12.94 -3.74 24.34
N GLN A 31 13.99 -4.54 24.50
CA GLN A 31 15.30 -4.04 24.88
C GLN A 31 15.66 -2.81 24.01
N PRO A 32 15.83 -1.61 24.61
CA PRO A 32 16.01 -0.37 23.86
C PRO A 32 17.33 -0.34 23.08
N ASN A 33 18.26 -1.24 23.40
CA ASN A 33 19.61 -1.30 22.87
C ASN A 33 19.81 -2.23 21.66
N LYS A 34 18.76 -2.64 20.94
CA LYS A 34 18.99 -3.24 19.61
C LYS A 34 19.42 -2.15 18.64
N LYS A 35 20.73 -2.09 18.34
CA LYS A 35 21.30 -1.23 17.28
C LYS A 35 20.42 -1.32 16.03
N LYS A 36 19.75 -0.22 15.67
CA LYS A 36 18.93 -0.14 14.46
C LYS A 36 19.86 -0.17 13.25
N ARG A 37 20.11 -1.38 12.75
CA ARG A 37 20.72 -1.57 11.43
C ARG A 37 19.63 -1.37 10.40
N ASP A 38 19.82 -0.44 9.47
CA ASP A 38 18.92 -0.23 8.34
C ASP A 38 19.64 -0.67 7.07
N TYR A 39 19.03 -1.61 6.34
CA TYR A 39 19.52 -2.12 5.06
C TYR A 39 18.35 -2.70 4.25
N PRO A 40 18.40 -2.63 2.91
CA PRO A 40 17.22 -2.83 2.05
C PRO A 40 16.45 -4.13 2.29
N LEU A 41 17.17 -5.24 2.48
CA LEU A 41 16.60 -6.58 2.62
C LEU A 41 16.47 -7.07 4.07
N LYS A 42 16.53 -6.17 5.07
CA LYS A 42 16.34 -6.54 6.47
C LYS A 42 14.97 -7.18 6.71
N GLY A 43 14.99 -8.41 7.21
CA GLY A 43 13.76 -9.19 7.47
C GLY A 43 13.02 -9.64 6.22
N LYS A 44 13.59 -9.41 5.03
CA LYS A 44 13.01 -9.82 3.73
C LYS A 44 13.79 -10.95 3.07
N ALA A 45 15.10 -11.04 3.32
CA ALA A 45 15.94 -12.10 2.78
C ALA A 45 15.96 -13.33 3.70
N PHE A 46 15.62 -14.50 3.15
CA PHE A 46 15.61 -15.78 3.84
C PHE A 46 16.51 -16.80 3.14
N CYS A 47 17.10 -17.72 3.91
CA CYS A 47 17.92 -18.80 3.38
C CYS A 47 17.04 -19.83 2.66
N GLY A 48 17.33 -20.13 1.40
CA GLY A 48 16.61 -21.16 0.65
C GLY A 48 16.80 -22.59 1.17
N CYS A 49 17.84 -22.86 1.97
CA CYS A 49 18.11 -24.19 2.51
C CYS A 49 17.35 -24.47 3.82
N CYS A 50 17.34 -23.51 4.74
CA CYS A 50 16.82 -23.70 6.11
C CYS A 50 15.69 -22.72 6.50
N GLY A 51 15.28 -21.83 5.61
CA GLY A 51 14.19 -20.86 5.85
C GLY A 51 14.50 -19.74 6.84
N HIS A 52 15.69 -19.71 7.46
CA HIS A 52 16.05 -18.68 8.44
C HIS A 52 16.38 -17.35 7.78
N ALA A 53 16.06 -16.25 8.45
CA ALA A 53 16.37 -14.90 7.98
C ALA A 53 17.89 -14.69 7.87
N LEU A 54 18.32 -14.15 6.72
CA LEU A 54 19.73 -13.87 6.45
C LEU A 54 20.18 -12.60 7.20
N SER A 55 21.43 -12.61 7.65
CA SER A 55 22.06 -11.46 8.32
C SER A 55 23.06 -10.78 7.39
N ARG A 56 23.08 -9.43 7.38
CA ARG A 56 24.03 -8.63 6.61
C ARG A 56 25.24 -8.18 7.45
N THR A 57 26.44 -8.31 6.90
CA THR A 57 27.66 -7.71 7.47
C THR A 57 27.82 -6.25 7.05
N MET A 58 28.39 -5.43 7.94
CA MET A 58 28.55 -3.97 7.74
C MET A 58 29.98 -3.59 7.31
N GLN A 59 30.67 -4.50 6.61
CA GLN A 59 32.03 -4.27 6.09
C GLN A 59 31.98 -3.60 4.71
N LYS A 60 33.12 -3.11 4.21
CA LYS A 60 33.25 -2.50 2.86
C LYS A 60 32.74 -3.44 1.77
N THR A 61 32.99 -4.75 1.94
CA THR A 61 32.38 -5.83 1.17
C THR A 61 31.29 -6.49 2.00
N SER A 62 30.08 -5.93 1.95
CA SER A 62 28.94 -6.48 2.69
C SER A 62 28.39 -7.75 2.04
N TYR A 63 28.04 -8.76 2.85
CA TYR A 63 27.43 -10.01 2.39
C TYR A 63 26.26 -10.43 3.29
N TYR A 64 25.30 -11.12 2.70
CA TYR A 64 24.23 -11.83 3.41
C TYR A 64 24.69 -13.27 3.69
N HIS A 65 24.51 -13.73 4.92
CA HIS A 65 24.87 -15.10 5.33
C HIS A 65 23.80 -15.69 6.26
N CYS A 66 23.75 -17.02 6.29
CA CYS A 66 22.88 -17.74 7.21
C CYS A 66 23.60 -17.94 8.55
N ARG A 67 23.04 -17.37 9.62
CA ARG A 67 23.59 -17.50 10.97
C ARG A 67 23.31 -18.87 11.60
N HIS A 68 22.22 -19.53 11.18
CA HIS A 68 21.81 -20.81 11.75
C HIS A 68 22.87 -21.90 11.52
N SER A 69 23.47 -21.92 10.34
CA SER A 69 24.52 -22.87 9.96
C SER A 69 25.91 -22.52 10.49
N GLU A 70 26.10 -21.43 11.23
CA GLU A 70 27.40 -21.15 11.87
C GLU A 70 27.69 -22.15 12.99
N ALA A 71 26.65 -22.65 13.66
CA ALA A 71 26.76 -23.60 14.77
C ALA A 71 26.81 -25.08 14.32
N ASP A 72 26.41 -25.36 13.08
CA ASP A 72 26.31 -26.72 12.54
C ASP A 72 27.09 -26.83 11.22
N GLU A 73 28.26 -27.46 11.27
CA GLU A 73 29.16 -27.61 10.12
C GLU A 73 28.60 -28.56 9.06
N GLU A 74 27.73 -29.49 9.44
CA GLU A 74 27.10 -30.47 8.53
C GLU A 74 25.89 -29.89 7.78
N SER A 75 25.47 -28.69 8.16
CA SER A 75 24.31 -28.04 7.54
C SER A 75 24.62 -27.61 6.09
N ARG A 76 23.64 -27.83 5.20
CA ARG A 76 23.76 -27.50 3.76
C ARG A 76 24.04 -26.03 3.45
N CYS A 77 23.73 -25.12 4.39
CA CYS A 77 23.98 -23.69 4.24
C CYS A 77 25.23 -23.21 4.99
N HIS A 78 26.04 -24.11 5.53
CA HIS A 78 27.31 -23.77 6.18
C HIS A 78 28.20 -22.98 5.21
N LYS A 79 28.76 -21.87 5.71
CA LYS A 79 29.58 -20.90 4.95
C LYS A 79 28.91 -20.28 3.71
N MET A 80 27.60 -20.42 3.53
CA MET A 80 26.88 -19.74 2.45
C MET A 80 26.94 -18.21 2.61
N ARG A 81 27.45 -17.52 1.58
CA ARG A 81 27.57 -16.06 1.54
C ARG A 81 27.11 -15.55 0.18
N LEU A 82 26.27 -14.52 0.20
CA LEU A 82 25.79 -13.81 -0.98
C LEU A 82 26.31 -12.38 -0.94
N ASN A 83 26.88 -11.91 -2.06
CA ASN A 83 27.28 -10.51 -2.17
C ASN A 83 26.04 -9.62 -2.03
N ALA A 84 26.09 -8.66 -1.10
CA ALA A 84 24.93 -7.81 -0.82
C ALA A 84 24.57 -6.92 -2.01
N ALA A 85 25.56 -6.37 -2.73
CA ALA A 85 25.31 -5.48 -3.86
C ALA A 85 24.64 -6.23 -5.01
N GLU A 86 25.12 -7.44 -5.33
CA GLU A 86 24.54 -8.28 -6.38
C GLU A 86 23.12 -8.72 -6.03
N LEU A 87 22.88 -9.15 -4.79
CA LEU A 87 21.57 -9.56 -4.33
C LEU A 87 20.58 -8.39 -4.34
N GLU A 88 20.97 -7.23 -3.83
CA GLU A 88 20.13 -6.03 -3.80
C GLU A 88 19.84 -5.52 -5.22
N GLN A 89 20.84 -5.56 -6.12
CA GLN A 89 20.66 -5.20 -7.52
C GLN A 89 19.71 -6.15 -8.24
N ALA A 90 19.83 -7.46 -8.02
CA ALA A 90 18.94 -8.45 -8.63
C ALA A 90 17.49 -8.26 -8.17
N VAL A 91 17.27 -8.01 -6.88
CA VAL A 91 15.94 -7.69 -6.33
C VAL A 91 15.40 -6.41 -6.94
N PHE A 92 16.21 -5.35 -7.02
CA PHE A 92 15.80 -4.08 -7.61
C PHE A 92 15.39 -4.23 -9.09
N LEU A 93 16.19 -4.92 -9.90
CA LEU A 93 15.88 -5.16 -11.31
C LEU A 93 14.63 -6.00 -11.50
N THR A 94 14.40 -6.98 -10.62
CA THR A 94 13.19 -7.82 -10.67
C THR A 94 11.94 -7.00 -10.35
N LEU A 95 12.00 -6.19 -9.28
CA LEU A 95 10.89 -5.30 -8.91
C LEU A 95 10.61 -4.27 -10.01
N LYS A 96 11.66 -3.71 -10.63
CA LYS A 96 11.53 -2.77 -11.74
C LYS A 96 10.79 -3.41 -12.92
N LYS A 97 11.20 -4.61 -13.35
CA LYS A 97 10.52 -5.35 -14.43
C LYS A 97 9.07 -5.69 -14.11
N GLN A 98 8.79 -6.08 -12.86
CA GLN A 98 7.43 -6.36 -12.42
C GLN A 98 6.56 -5.09 -12.46
N LEU A 99 7.11 -3.96 -12.02
CA LEU A 99 6.43 -2.67 -12.10
C LEU A 99 6.14 -2.29 -13.56
N GLU A 100 7.14 -2.39 -14.43
CA GLU A 100 7.01 -2.13 -15.87
C GLU A 100 5.97 -3.03 -16.55
N ALA A 101 5.83 -4.29 -16.13
CA ALA A 101 4.83 -5.21 -16.67
C ALA A 101 3.42 -4.96 -16.12
N SER A 102 3.30 -4.41 -14.91
CA SER A 102 2.02 -4.16 -14.23
C SER A 102 1.39 -2.79 -14.54
N VAL A 103 2.20 -1.81 -14.93
CA VAL A 103 1.73 -0.49 -15.32
C VAL A 103 1.59 -0.44 -16.84
N PRO A 104 0.44 -0.03 -17.41
CA PRO A 104 0.37 0.26 -18.83
C PRO A 104 1.21 1.50 -19.12
N LEU A 105 2.51 1.36 -19.34
CA LEU A 105 3.37 2.49 -19.71
C LEU A 105 3.04 2.94 -21.14
N ALA A 106 2.94 4.25 -21.33
CA ALA A 106 2.96 4.82 -22.67
C ALA A 106 4.37 4.61 -23.29
N PRO A 107 4.50 4.56 -24.62
CA PRO A 107 5.78 4.33 -25.30
C PRO A 107 6.86 5.40 -25.02
N ASP A 108 6.51 6.50 -24.36
CA ASP A 108 7.42 7.58 -23.93
C ASP A 108 7.93 7.43 -22.48
N GLY A 109 7.57 6.36 -21.77
CA GLY A 109 8.02 6.09 -20.40
C GLY A 109 7.28 6.84 -19.31
N THR A 110 6.18 7.54 -19.64
CA THR A 110 5.31 8.17 -18.65
C THR A 110 4.31 7.18 -18.03
N LEU A 111 4.06 7.33 -16.72
CA LEU A 111 3.07 6.54 -16.00
C LEU A 111 1.67 6.86 -16.54
N ARG A 112 0.99 5.90 -17.17
CA ARG A 112 -0.45 6.01 -17.38
C ARG A 112 -1.12 5.69 -16.05
N VAL A 113 -1.33 6.73 -15.26
CA VAL A 113 -2.27 6.68 -14.13
C VAL A 113 -3.63 6.30 -14.72
N ASP A 114 -4.26 5.29 -14.10
CA ASP A 114 -5.50 4.59 -14.48
C ASP A 114 -6.33 5.18 -15.62
N ALA A 115 -6.89 4.30 -16.48
CA ALA A 115 -7.88 4.66 -17.52
C ALA A 115 -9.11 5.44 -16.99
N SER A 116 -9.29 5.58 -15.67
CA SER A 116 -10.28 6.48 -15.06
C SER A 116 -9.87 7.97 -15.07
N VAL A 117 -8.57 8.29 -15.17
CA VAL A 117 -8.07 9.67 -15.23
C VAL A 117 -8.44 10.38 -16.54
N PRO A 118 -8.30 9.79 -17.75
CA PRO A 118 -8.69 10.46 -18.98
C PRO A 118 -10.19 10.82 -19.02
N GLU A 119 -11.09 9.91 -18.62
CA GLU A 119 -12.52 10.22 -18.53
C GLU A 119 -12.80 11.35 -17.51
N ARG A 120 -12.13 11.36 -16.35
CA ARG A 120 -12.29 12.46 -15.37
C ARG A 120 -11.85 13.81 -15.93
N THR A 121 -10.68 13.85 -16.58
CA THR A 121 -10.15 15.09 -17.17
C THR A 121 -11.03 15.62 -18.29
N GLU A 122 -11.67 14.74 -19.08
CA GLU A 122 -12.62 15.14 -20.13
C GLU A 122 -13.87 15.81 -19.55
N TYR A 123 -14.49 15.22 -18.52
CA TYR A 123 -15.65 15.82 -17.86
C TYR A 123 -15.28 17.14 -17.17
N GLU A 124 -14.11 17.23 -16.53
CA GLU A 124 -13.62 18.46 -15.90
C GLU A 124 -13.41 19.58 -16.92
N GLN A 125 -12.78 19.29 -18.06
CA GLN A 125 -12.63 20.25 -19.17
C GLN A 125 -13.97 20.69 -19.76
N GLN A 126 -14.94 19.78 -19.92
CA GLN A 126 -16.28 20.15 -20.38
C GLN A 126 -17.01 21.07 -19.38
N ILE A 127 -16.84 20.83 -18.08
CA ILE A 127 -17.41 21.69 -17.05
C ILE A 127 -16.76 23.08 -17.06
N GLU A 128 -15.44 23.15 -17.24
CA GLU A 128 -14.69 24.40 -17.31
C GLU A 128 -15.09 25.23 -18.54
N THR A 129 -15.12 24.61 -19.73
CA THR A 129 -15.55 25.28 -20.97
C THR A 129 -16.99 25.81 -20.90
N LEU A 130 -17.90 25.07 -20.27
CA LEU A 130 -19.27 25.56 -20.03
C LEU A 130 -19.32 26.73 -19.04
N GLN A 131 -18.46 26.75 -18.02
CA GLN A 131 -18.35 27.87 -17.09
C GLN A 131 -17.74 29.11 -17.76
N ASP A 132 -16.73 28.92 -18.61
CA ASP A 132 -16.16 29.98 -19.45
C ASP A 132 -17.17 30.55 -20.44
N GLY A 133 -17.95 29.69 -21.10
CA GLY A 133 -19.06 30.12 -21.95
C GLY A 133 -20.04 31.00 -21.19
N LYS A 134 -20.38 30.65 -19.94
CA LYS A 134 -21.26 31.47 -19.09
C LYS A 134 -20.65 32.82 -18.68
N ARG A 135 -19.32 32.87 -18.46
CA ARG A 135 -18.60 34.14 -18.23
C ARG A 135 -18.64 35.03 -19.47
N ALA A 136 -18.30 34.47 -20.64
CA ALA A 136 -18.33 35.18 -21.91
C ALA A 136 -19.75 35.69 -22.25
N LEU A 137 -20.81 34.92 -21.96
CA LEU A 137 -22.19 35.36 -22.12
C LEU A 137 -22.52 36.57 -21.25
N TYR A 138 -22.01 36.61 -20.02
CA TYR A 138 -22.23 37.75 -19.13
C TYR A 138 -21.47 39.00 -19.62
N GLU A 139 -20.25 38.83 -20.12
CA GLU A 139 -19.45 39.92 -20.71
C GLU A 139 -20.16 40.50 -21.95
N ARG A 140 -20.64 39.67 -22.86
CA ARG A 140 -21.39 40.11 -24.05
C ARG A 140 -22.67 40.88 -23.70
N TYR A 141 -23.36 40.45 -22.64
CA TYR A 141 -24.52 41.19 -22.11
C TYR A 141 -24.14 42.56 -21.56
N LEU A 142 -23.05 42.65 -20.79
CA LEU A 142 -22.55 43.92 -20.25
C LEU A 142 -22.09 44.89 -21.35
N MET A 143 -21.54 44.36 -22.44
CA MET A 143 -21.13 45.13 -23.62
C MET A 143 -22.32 45.55 -24.51
N GLY A 144 -23.53 45.09 -24.20
CA GLY A 144 -24.74 45.42 -24.96
C GLY A 144 -24.86 44.69 -26.30
N GLU A 145 -24.05 43.64 -26.53
CA GLU A 145 -24.09 42.84 -27.77
C GLU A 145 -25.32 41.92 -27.83
N ILE A 146 -25.88 41.58 -26.67
CA ILE A 146 -27.07 40.75 -26.52
C ILE A 146 -28.06 41.40 -25.55
N ASP A 147 -29.36 41.22 -25.80
CA ASP A 147 -30.40 41.71 -24.91
C ASP A 147 -30.61 40.79 -23.69
N LEU A 148 -31.32 41.30 -22.69
CA LEU A 148 -31.55 40.58 -21.43
C LEU A 148 -32.33 39.27 -21.61
N ASN A 149 -33.26 39.19 -22.57
CA ASN A 149 -34.05 37.98 -22.78
C ASN A 149 -33.19 36.90 -23.46
N THR A 150 -32.38 37.29 -24.45
CA THR A 150 -31.40 36.40 -25.09
C THR A 150 -30.37 35.88 -24.08
N TYR A 151 -29.81 36.76 -23.23
CA TYR A 151 -28.90 36.35 -22.15
C TYR A 151 -29.56 35.32 -21.21
N LYS A 152 -30.79 35.55 -20.76
CA LYS A 152 -31.50 34.63 -19.86
C LYS A 152 -31.72 33.26 -20.50
N ALA A 153 -32.09 33.22 -21.78
CA ALA A 153 -32.33 31.98 -22.51
C ALA A 153 -31.03 31.18 -22.69
N GLU A 154 -29.97 31.81 -23.18
CA GLU A 154 -28.67 31.14 -23.40
C GLU A 154 -28.02 30.71 -22.08
N LYS A 155 -28.11 31.55 -21.04
CA LYS A 155 -27.65 31.19 -19.68
C LYS A 155 -28.39 29.96 -19.15
N ALA A 156 -29.71 29.88 -19.32
CA ALA A 156 -30.49 28.73 -18.88
C ALA A 156 -30.08 27.45 -19.60
N ALA A 157 -29.81 27.52 -20.92
CA ALA A 157 -29.31 26.39 -21.70
C ALA A 157 -27.91 25.93 -21.22
N CYS A 158 -26.99 26.86 -20.98
CA CYS A 158 -25.68 26.55 -20.40
C CYS A 158 -25.79 25.94 -19.00
N ASP A 159 -26.68 26.47 -18.15
CA ASP A 159 -26.90 25.95 -16.79
C ASP A 159 -27.48 24.52 -16.81
N GLU A 160 -28.38 24.22 -17.74
CA GLU A 160 -28.92 22.87 -17.93
C GLU A 160 -27.84 21.88 -18.39
N LEU A 161 -27.02 22.26 -19.37
CA LEU A 161 -25.91 21.43 -19.85
C LEU A 161 -24.89 21.19 -18.73
N LEU A 162 -24.52 22.23 -17.99
CA LEU A 162 -23.57 22.15 -16.89
C LEU A 162 -24.08 21.22 -15.77
N LEU A 163 -25.39 21.27 -15.47
CA LEU A 163 -26.01 20.34 -14.52
C LEU A 163 -25.96 18.89 -15.03
N LYS A 164 -26.29 18.65 -16.30
CA LYS A 164 -26.24 17.31 -16.92
C LYS A 164 -24.82 16.74 -16.87
N THR A 165 -23.82 17.53 -17.26
CA THR A 165 -22.41 17.11 -17.25
C THR A 165 -21.90 16.83 -15.83
N LYS A 166 -22.24 17.66 -14.84
CA LYS A 166 -21.88 17.41 -13.44
C LYS A 166 -22.52 16.15 -12.87
N ASN A 167 -23.77 15.88 -13.21
CA ASN A 167 -24.47 14.67 -12.76
C ASN A 167 -23.88 13.41 -13.41
N ALA A 168 -23.58 13.46 -14.70
CA ALA A 168 -22.89 12.37 -15.40
C ALA A 168 -21.51 12.11 -14.78
N TYR A 169 -20.75 13.18 -14.50
CA TYR A 169 -19.45 13.07 -13.83
C TYR A 169 -19.57 12.42 -12.44
N ALA A 170 -20.50 12.88 -11.62
CA ALA A 170 -20.75 12.29 -10.30
C ALA A 170 -21.14 10.81 -10.38
N ALA A 171 -21.93 10.41 -11.38
CA ALA A 171 -22.31 9.02 -11.60
C ALA A 171 -21.10 8.14 -11.98
N VAL A 172 -20.24 8.61 -12.88
CA VAL A 172 -19.00 7.92 -13.26
C VAL A 172 -18.07 7.76 -12.06
N LEU A 173 -17.90 8.82 -11.26
CA LEU A 173 -17.12 8.78 -10.02
C LEU A 173 -17.66 7.75 -9.01
N ALA A 174 -18.98 7.71 -8.84
CA ALA A 174 -19.63 6.76 -7.94
C ALA A 174 -19.45 5.31 -8.42
N GLN A 175 -19.62 5.06 -9.73
CA GLN A 175 -19.39 3.73 -10.32
C GLN A 175 -17.93 3.28 -10.18
N ALA A 176 -16.97 4.17 -10.43
CA ALA A 176 -15.55 3.88 -10.26
C ALA A 176 -15.22 3.50 -8.81
N LYS A 177 -15.75 4.26 -7.84
CA LYS A 177 -15.59 3.97 -6.41
C LYS A 177 -16.20 2.61 -6.03
N GLN A 178 -17.41 2.32 -6.49
CA GLN A 178 -18.06 1.03 -6.25
C GLN A 178 -17.25 -0.15 -6.79
N LYS A 179 -16.68 -0.02 -8.00
CA LYS A 179 -15.80 -1.05 -8.58
C LYS A 179 -14.52 -1.24 -7.76
N GLN A 180 -13.90 -0.15 -7.28
CA GLN A 180 -12.72 -0.23 -6.41
C GLN A 180 -13.03 -0.89 -5.06
N ASP A 181 -14.13 -0.50 -4.42
CA ASP A 181 -14.55 -1.09 -3.14
C ASP A 181 -14.88 -2.59 -3.28
N GLU A 182 -15.52 -2.98 -4.38
CA GLU A 182 -15.80 -4.39 -4.68
C GLU A 182 -14.51 -5.19 -4.91
N GLN A 183 -13.58 -4.65 -5.68
CA GLN A 183 -12.28 -5.27 -5.92
C GLN A 183 -11.51 -5.46 -4.60
N ALA A 184 -11.46 -4.44 -3.74
CA ALA A 184 -10.81 -4.51 -2.44
C ALA A 184 -11.44 -5.57 -1.52
N ARG A 185 -12.78 -5.73 -1.56
CA ARG A 185 -13.49 -6.80 -0.83
C ARG A 185 -13.12 -8.18 -1.37
N GLN A 186 -13.03 -8.34 -2.68
CA GLN A 186 -12.64 -9.61 -3.31
C GLN A 186 -11.19 -9.99 -2.98
N ASP A 187 -10.27 -9.02 -3.00
CA ASP A 187 -8.87 -9.27 -2.68
C ASP A 187 -8.68 -9.59 -1.19
N SER A 188 -9.39 -8.90 -0.30
CA SER A 188 -9.42 -9.22 1.15
C SER A 188 -9.94 -10.65 1.40
N ARG A 189 -10.99 -11.09 0.68
CA ARG A 189 -11.51 -12.47 0.75
C ARG A 189 -10.47 -13.49 0.27
N LYS A 190 -9.78 -13.22 -0.84
CA LYS A 190 -8.72 -14.08 -1.36
C LYS A 190 -7.56 -14.19 -0.35
N GLU A 191 -7.11 -13.08 0.23
CA GLU A 191 -6.07 -13.08 1.25
C GLU A 191 -6.47 -13.88 2.49
N ALA A 192 -7.68 -13.69 3.01
CA ALA A 192 -8.20 -14.45 4.14
C ALA A 192 -8.25 -15.95 3.83
N SER A 193 -8.73 -16.34 2.64
CA SER A 193 -8.78 -17.76 2.22
C SER A 193 -7.37 -18.38 2.11
N LYS A 194 -6.40 -17.62 1.60
CA LYS A 194 -5.00 -18.04 1.50
C LYS A 194 -4.34 -18.19 2.87
N ALA A 195 -4.64 -17.29 3.81
CA ALA A 195 -4.15 -17.36 5.18
C ALA A 195 -4.70 -18.58 5.95
N ILE A 196 -5.98 -18.93 5.72
CA ILE A 196 -6.58 -20.15 6.27
C ILE A 196 -5.89 -21.39 5.70
N LEU A 197 -5.73 -21.47 4.38
CA LEU A 197 -5.08 -22.61 3.71
C LEU A 197 -3.64 -22.83 4.19
N MET A 198 -2.89 -21.75 4.44
CA MET A 198 -1.51 -21.82 4.95
C MET A 198 -1.41 -22.22 6.43
N ARG A 199 -2.47 -22.06 7.24
CA ARG A 199 -2.50 -22.50 8.65
C ARG A 199 -2.84 -23.99 8.82
N THR A 200 -3.49 -24.59 7.83
CA THR A 200 -3.88 -26.01 7.81
C THR A 200 -2.80 -26.95 7.26
N ARG A 201 -1.62 -26.42 6.89
CA ARG A 201 -0.45 -27.15 6.40
C ARG A 201 0.67 -27.08 7.43
#